data_AF-A0A2A4U849-F1
#
_entry.id   AF-A0A2A4U849-F1
#
_cell.length_a   1.000
_cell.length_b   1.000
_cell.length_c   1.000
_cell.angle_alpha   90.00
_cell.angle_beta   90.00
_cell.angle_gamma   90.00
#
_symmetry.space_group_name_H-M   'P 1'
#
loop_
_entity.id
_entity.type
_entity.pdbx_description
1 polymer ?
#
loop_
_entity_poly.entity_id
_entity_poly.type
_entity_poly.pdbx_seq_one_letter_code
_entity_poly.pdbx_strand_id
1 'polypeptide(L)'
;MTTLFINDEEVTVSAGTSILEACREHGADVPYFCYHPELSVAANCRMCLVEVEGWNKPAASCCTPVGEGMKVTTQSENLSKDREMMMEYLLIHHPLDCPVCDQGGACKLQDYT
;
A
#
# COMPACT_ATOMS: atom_id res chain seq x y z
N MET A 1 14.08 6.07 -16.82
CA MET A 1 14.01 4.74 -16.23
C MET A 1 14.74 4.80 -14.92
N THR A 2 14.20 4.18 -13.88
CA THR A 2 14.78 4.11 -12.53
C THR A 2 14.77 2.66 -12.10
N THR A 3 15.89 2.16 -11.60
CA THR A 3 16.01 0.77 -11.14
C THR A 3 15.94 0.72 -9.61
N LEU A 4 15.13 -0.21 -9.09
CA LEU A 4 14.93 -0.43 -7.66
C LEU A 4 14.76 -1.94 -7.39
N PHE A 5 14.75 -2.31 -6.11
CA PHE A 5 14.48 -3.67 -5.65
C PHE A 5 13.14 -3.72 -4.91
N ILE A 6 12.26 -4.63 -5.30
CA ILE A 6 11.00 -4.91 -4.59
C ILE A 6 11.07 -6.35 -4.12
N ASN A 7 11.08 -6.58 -2.79
CA ASN A 7 11.25 -7.91 -2.19
C ASN A 7 12.47 -8.68 -2.76
N ASP A 8 13.61 -8.01 -2.85
CA ASP A 8 14.88 -8.50 -3.42
C ASP A 8 14.88 -8.77 -4.94
N GLU A 9 13.77 -8.51 -5.64
CA GLU A 9 13.71 -8.58 -7.10
C GLU A 9 14.04 -7.23 -7.74
N GLU A 10 15.01 -7.22 -8.66
CA GLU A 10 15.39 -6.01 -9.41
C GLU A 10 14.33 -5.69 -10.48
N VAL A 11 13.83 -4.46 -10.44
CA VAL A 11 12.79 -3.97 -11.34
C VAL A 11 13.13 -2.59 -11.89
N THR A 12 12.62 -2.27 -13.08
CA THR A 12 12.88 -0.99 -13.75
C THR A 12 11.56 -0.35 -14.17
N VAL A 13 11.33 0.88 -13.70
CA VAL A 13 10.10 1.63 -13.97
C VAL A 13 10.41 3.00 -14.57
N SER A 14 9.36 3.71 -15.00
CA SER A 14 9.50 5.09 -15.47
C SER A 14 9.94 6.03 -14.34
N ALA A 15 10.67 7.10 -14.68
CA ALA A 15 11.10 8.05 -13.65
C ALA A 15 9.89 8.81 -13.10
N GLY A 16 9.78 8.92 -11.78
CA GLY A 16 8.66 9.57 -11.10
C GLY A 16 7.48 8.65 -10.77
N THR A 17 7.52 7.37 -11.18
CA THR A 17 6.56 6.34 -10.74
C THR A 17 6.56 6.24 -9.20
N SER A 18 5.38 6.10 -8.59
CA SER A 18 5.28 5.87 -7.14
C SER A 18 5.71 4.45 -6.77
N ILE A 19 6.12 4.22 -5.51
CA ILE A 19 6.43 2.85 -5.04
C ILE A 19 5.21 1.94 -5.23
N LEU A 20 3.99 2.43 -5.00
CA LEU A 20 2.76 1.63 -5.15
C LEU A 20 2.55 1.20 -6.60
N GLU A 21 2.73 2.10 -7.57
CA GLU A 21 2.62 1.76 -8.98
C GLU A 21 3.71 0.79 -9.41
N ALA A 22 4.95 1.00 -8.96
CA ALA A 22 6.04 0.06 -9.22
C ALA A 22 5.72 -1.34 -8.69
N CYS A 23 5.18 -1.45 -7.47
CA CYS A 23 4.72 -2.74 -6.93
C CYS A 23 3.63 -3.37 -7.82
N ARG A 24 2.64 -2.58 -8.24
CA ARG A 24 1.52 -3.06 -9.08
C ARG A 24 1.97 -3.51 -10.47
N GLU A 25 2.89 -2.79 -11.11
CA GLU A 25 3.44 -3.14 -12.42
C GLU A 25 4.21 -4.46 -12.39
N HIS A 26 4.81 -4.79 -11.25
CA HIS A 26 5.62 -6.00 -11.06
C HIS A 26 4.94 -7.08 -10.21
N GLY A 27 3.63 -6.95 -9.95
CA GLY A 27 2.83 -8.01 -9.30
C GLY A 27 3.04 -8.15 -7.78
N ALA A 28 3.72 -7.19 -7.14
CA ALA A 28 3.84 -7.14 -5.69
C ALA A 28 2.56 -6.56 -5.07
N ASP A 29 1.92 -7.32 -4.18
CA ASP A 29 0.68 -6.90 -3.54
C ASP A 29 0.94 -5.93 -2.38
N VAL A 30 0.25 -4.80 -2.41
CA VAL A 30 0.27 -3.75 -1.39
C VAL A 30 -1.16 -3.25 -1.24
N PRO A 31 -1.80 -3.40 -0.08
CA PRO A 31 -3.20 -3.02 0.10
C PRO A 31 -3.37 -1.50 0.10
N TYR A 32 -4.48 -1.01 -0.45
CA TYR A 32 -4.79 0.43 -0.49
C TYR A 32 -6.30 0.68 -0.53
N PHE A 33 -6.73 1.84 0.00
CA PHE A 33 -8.11 2.31 -0.11
C PHE A 33 -8.23 3.63 -0.88
N CYS A 34 -7.50 4.66 -0.47
CA CYS A 34 -7.66 6.01 -1.01
C CYS A 34 -6.94 6.28 -2.34
N TYR A 35 -6.23 5.28 -2.87
CA TYR A 35 -5.47 5.42 -4.11
C TYR A 35 -6.30 4.95 -5.30
N HIS A 36 -6.26 5.74 -6.38
CA HIS A 36 -6.81 5.37 -7.67
C HIS A 36 -5.93 5.97 -8.78
N PRO A 37 -5.56 5.23 -9.83
CA PRO A 37 -4.60 5.70 -10.85
C PRO A 37 -5.09 6.92 -11.64
N GLU A 38 -6.41 7.11 -11.73
CA GLU A 38 -7.01 8.25 -12.45
C GLU A 38 -7.34 9.45 -11.55
N LEU A 39 -7.03 9.38 -10.25
CA LEU A 39 -7.30 10.43 -9.27
C LEU A 39 -6.01 10.98 -8.67
N SER A 40 -6.08 12.18 -8.08
CA SER A 40 -4.98 12.75 -7.30
C SER A 40 -4.66 11.90 -6.06
N VAL A 41 -3.38 11.78 -5.72
CA VAL A 41 -2.94 11.02 -4.55
C VAL A 41 -3.31 11.72 -3.25
N ALA A 42 -4.10 11.06 -2.38
CA ALA A 42 -4.57 11.60 -1.11
C ALA A 42 -3.70 11.23 0.11
N ALA A 43 -3.07 10.06 0.10
CA ALA A 43 -2.20 9.53 1.17
C ALA A 43 -2.79 9.49 2.60
N ASN A 44 -4.13 9.38 2.75
CA ASN A 44 -4.81 9.47 4.05
C ASN A 44 -5.08 8.11 4.72
N CYS A 45 -5.35 7.03 3.95
CA CYS A 45 -5.77 5.74 4.53
C CYS A 45 -4.64 4.95 5.20
N ARG A 46 -3.38 5.25 4.87
CA ARG A 46 -2.17 4.58 5.39
C ARG A 46 -2.17 3.05 5.27
N MET A 47 -3.03 2.44 4.46
CA MET A 47 -3.00 0.98 4.25
C MET A 47 -1.81 0.53 3.38
N CYS A 48 -1.36 1.41 2.48
CA CYS A 48 -0.27 1.14 1.54
C CYS A 48 1.14 1.31 2.12
N LEU A 49 1.32 1.11 3.43
CA LEU A 49 2.63 1.22 4.06
C LEU A 49 3.58 0.14 3.53
N VAL A 50 4.83 0.54 3.28
CA VAL A 50 5.93 -0.32 2.87
C VAL A 50 7.19 0.09 3.62
N GLU A 51 8.11 -0.85 3.80
CA GLU A 51 9.42 -0.56 4.38
C GLU A 51 10.41 -0.22 3.27
N VAL A 52 11.27 0.76 3.53
CA VAL A 52 12.35 1.18 2.63
C VAL A 52 13.65 1.04 3.40
N GLU A 53 14.63 0.34 2.83
CA GLU A 53 15.92 0.12 3.48
C GLU A 53 16.58 1.46 3.88
N GLY A 54 17.04 1.55 5.13
CA GLY A 54 17.66 2.75 5.68
C GLY A 54 16.66 3.81 6.20
N TRP A 55 15.36 3.60 6.08
CA TRP A 55 14.34 4.49 6.65
C TRP A 55 13.88 3.99 8.01
N ASN A 56 13.69 4.91 8.97
CA ASN A 56 13.29 4.56 10.34
C ASN A 56 11.77 4.31 10.50
N LYS A 57 10.97 4.68 9.50
CA LYS A 57 9.51 4.57 9.51
C LYS A 57 9.01 4.07 8.16
N PRO A 58 7.95 3.26 8.12
CA PRO A 58 7.33 2.86 6.87
C PRO A 58 6.84 4.05 6.06
N ALA A 59 7.04 3.96 4.75
CA ALA A 59 6.62 4.96 3.79
C ALA A 59 5.20 4.67 3.28
N ALA A 60 4.40 5.69 3.01
CA ALA A 60 3.19 5.50 2.22
C ALA A 60 3.59 5.34 0.75
N SER A 61 3.42 4.13 0.21
CA SER A 61 3.89 3.82 -1.15
C SER A 61 3.18 4.63 -2.24
N CYS A 62 1.91 5.02 -2.03
CA CYS A 62 1.12 5.75 -3.02
C CYS A 62 1.63 7.16 -3.38
N CYS A 63 2.36 7.82 -2.47
CA CYS A 63 2.85 9.19 -2.68
C CYS A 63 4.38 9.29 -2.69
N THR A 64 5.08 8.18 -2.44
CA THR A 64 6.53 8.16 -2.38
C THR A 64 7.07 7.77 -3.76
N PRO A 65 7.82 8.66 -4.45
CA PRO A 65 8.42 8.32 -5.74
C PRO A 65 9.56 7.31 -5.55
N VAL A 66 9.75 6.43 -6.53
CA VAL A 66 10.89 5.50 -6.53
C VAL A 66 12.21 6.26 -6.71
N GLY A 67 13.26 5.77 -6.06
CA GLY A 67 14.63 6.25 -6.20
C GLY A 67 15.55 5.16 -6.76
N GLU A 68 16.66 5.57 -7.35
CA GLU A 68 17.66 4.65 -7.89
C GLU A 68 18.28 3.79 -6.78
N GLY A 69 18.31 2.47 -6.97
CA GLY A 69 18.84 1.51 -6.00
C GLY A 69 18.02 1.38 -4.72
N MET A 70 16.81 1.96 -4.67
CA MET A 70 15.91 1.84 -3.51
C MET A 70 15.56 0.37 -3.28
N LYS A 71 15.54 -0.09 -2.04
CA LYS A 71 15.07 -1.43 -1.69
C LYS A 71 13.79 -1.34 -0.86
N VAL A 72 12.73 -1.93 -1.38
CA VAL A 72 11.38 -1.88 -0.83
C VAL A 72 10.97 -3.27 -0.38
N THR A 73 10.50 -3.38 0.85
CA THR A 73 9.89 -4.59 1.39
C THR A 73 8.40 -4.37 1.55
N THR A 74 7.57 -5.21 0.93
CA THR A 74 6.11 -5.07 0.96
C THR A 74 5.43 -5.91 2.04
N GLN A 75 6.16 -6.87 2.63
CA GLN A 75 5.69 -7.78 3.67
C GLN A 75 6.77 -7.95 4.75
N SER A 76 6.41 -7.63 6.00
CA SER A 76 7.24 -7.85 7.19
C SER A 76 6.32 -7.98 8.40
N GLU A 77 6.81 -8.53 9.51
CA GLU A 77 6.02 -8.62 10.75
C GLU A 77 5.59 -7.23 11.26
N ASN A 78 6.44 -6.22 11.11
CA ASN A 78 6.13 -4.85 11.52
C ASN A 78 5.06 -4.23 10.61
N LEU A 79 5.15 -4.44 9.28
CA LEU A 79 4.14 -3.98 8.34
C LEU A 79 2.77 -4.62 8.60
N SER A 80 2.74 -5.90 8.96
CA SER A 80 1.48 -6.55 9.34
C SER A 80 0.85 -5.89 10.56
N LYS A 81 1.63 -5.64 11.62
CA LYS A 81 1.16 -4.93 12.83
C LYS A 81 0.67 -3.51 12.52
N ASP A 82 1.39 -2.78 11.67
CA ASP A 82 0.99 -1.42 11.28
C ASP A 82 -0.31 -1.44 10.47
N ARG A 83 -0.47 -2.40 9.55
CA ARG A 83 -1.69 -2.54 8.73
C ARG A 83 -2.88 -3.02 9.57
N GLU A 84 -2.68 -3.94 10.50
CA GLU A 84 -3.68 -4.37 11.50
C GLU A 84 -4.15 -3.17 12.31
N MET A 85 -3.23 -2.35 12.82
CA MET A 85 -3.56 -1.12 13.54
C MET A 85 -4.35 -0.12 12.67
N MET A 86 -3.97 0.07 11.40
CA MET A 86 -4.75 0.91 10.49
C MET A 86 -6.15 0.34 10.24
N MET A 87 -6.29 -0.99 10.16
CA MET A 87 -7.59 -1.64 10.03
C MET A 87 -8.45 -1.43 11.27
N GLU A 88 -7.89 -1.58 12.47
CA GLU A 88 -8.58 -1.27 13.73
C GLU A 88 -9.10 0.18 13.74
N TYR A 89 -8.28 1.14 13.31
CA TYR A 89 -8.70 2.55 13.23
C TYR A 89 -9.78 2.80 12.18
N LEU A 90 -9.79 2.05 11.06
CA LEU A 90 -10.85 2.14 10.06
C LEU A 90 -12.17 1.54 10.58
N LEU A 91 -12.10 0.47 11.38
CA LEU A 91 -13.26 -0.27 11.86
C LEU A 91 -13.87 0.27 13.16
N ILE A 92 -13.13 1.05 13.96
CA ILE A 92 -13.62 1.57 15.26
C ILE A 92 -14.93 2.36 15.16
N HIS A 93 -15.17 3.00 14.02
CA HIS A 93 -16.40 3.76 13.72
C HIS A 93 -17.16 3.21 12.52
N HIS A 94 -16.74 2.08 11.94
CA HIS A 94 -17.44 1.45 10.83
C HIS A 94 -18.68 0.72 11.36
N PRO A 95 -19.88 0.96 10.82
CA PRO A 95 -21.09 0.31 11.31
C PRO A 95 -21.08 -1.19 10.98
N LEU A 96 -21.72 -2.00 11.84
CA LEU A 96 -21.85 -3.46 11.66
C LEU A 96 -23.00 -3.81 10.71
N ASP A 97 -23.02 -3.16 9.55
CA ASP A 97 -24.11 -3.22 8.58
C ASP A 97 -23.81 -4.16 7.41
N CYS A 98 -22.75 -4.99 7.50
CA CYS A 98 -22.35 -5.91 6.43
C CYS A 98 -23.51 -6.75 5.84
N PRO A 99 -24.48 -7.28 6.62
CA PRO A 99 -25.59 -8.06 6.07
C PRO A 99 -26.62 -7.25 5.25
N VAL A 100 -26.68 -5.94 5.44
CA VAL A 100 -27.63 -5.02 4.76
C VAL A 100 -26.94 -4.06 3.79
N CYS A 101 -25.61 -4.02 3.81
CA CYS A 101 -24.80 -3.23 2.90
C CYS A 101 -24.76 -3.91 1.52
N ASP A 102 -25.13 -3.18 0.47
CA ASP A 102 -25.10 -3.69 -0.92
C ASP A 102 -23.69 -4.09 -1.39
N GLN A 103 -22.63 -3.58 -0.74
CA GLN A 103 -21.24 -3.95 -1.02
C GLN A 103 -20.80 -5.21 -0.25
N GLY A 104 -21.63 -5.76 0.64
CA GLY A 104 -21.30 -6.96 1.39
C GLY A 104 -20.96 -8.13 0.47
N GLY A 105 -19.79 -8.74 0.66
CA GLY A 105 -19.27 -9.80 -0.21
C GLY A 105 -18.52 -9.34 -1.45
N ALA A 106 -18.46 -8.03 -1.73
CA ALA A 106 -17.65 -7.41 -2.78
C ALA A 106 -16.87 -6.18 -2.28
N CYS A 107 -16.74 -6.05 -0.96
CA CYS A 107 -16.15 -4.89 -0.30
C CYS A 107 -14.66 -5.12 -0.02
N LYS A 108 -13.79 -4.27 -0.59
CA LYS A 108 -12.34 -4.33 -0.29
C LYS A 108 -11.99 -4.20 1.19
N LEU A 109 -12.82 -3.49 1.97
CA LEU A 109 -12.61 -3.40 3.42
C LEU A 109 -12.79 -4.76 4.08
N GLN A 110 -13.75 -5.57 3.59
CA GLN A 110 -13.92 -6.96 4.03
C GLN A 110 -12.79 -7.85 3.54
N ASP A 111 -12.30 -7.66 2.30
CA ASP A 111 -11.23 -8.49 1.72
C ASP A 111 -9.88 -8.32 2.44
N TYR A 112 -9.63 -7.14 3.02
CA TYR A 112 -8.40 -6.84 3.75
C TYR A 112 -8.50 -7.07 5.26
N THR A 113 -9.69 -7.35 5.80
CA THR A 113 -9.92 -7.65 7.23
C THR A 113 -9.85 -9.15 7.47
#